data_AF-X6EP25-F1
#
_entry.id   AF-X6EP25-F1
#
_cell.length_a   1.000
_cell.length_b   1.000
_cell.length_c   1.000
_cell.angle_alpha   90.00
_cell.angle_beta   90.00
_cell.angle_gamma   90.00
#
_symmetry.space_group_name_H-M   'P 1'
#
loop_
_entity.id
_entity.type
_entity.pdbx_description
1 polymer ?
#
loop_
_entity_poly.entity_id
_entity_poly.type
_entity_poly.pdbx_seq_one_letter_code
_entity_poly.pdbx_strand_id
1 'polypeptide(L)'
;MNALLYMASSGGAWQLLSKDLPPFSTVQKYFYRWRDDGLLRTINNELVMAAREREGREASPTAGVIDSQSLKTTESGGIRGFDAGKKLKSRKRHIVADTLGLVIHAADVQDRDGAPAVLKSILKRWPWLRHVFADGGYGGPKLKGALQKVGKFTLEIIKRSDSAKGFEILPRRWVVERTFAWLGRCRRLAKDFERTIASAEAWVFIANIRLLTRRLARP
;
A
#
# COMPACT_ATOMS: atom_id res chain seq x y z
N MET A 1 6.68 2.57 19.42
CA MET A 1 7.01 2.57 17.97
C MET A 1 8.12 1.57 17.63
N ASN A 2 9.31 1.65 18.26
CA ASN A 2 10.46 0.77 17.92
C ASN A 2 10.13 -0.74 17.87
N ALA A 3 9.33 -1.24 18.81
CA ALA A 3 8.91 -2.64 18.80
C ALA A 3 8.09 -3.04 17.54
N LEU A 4 7.22 -2.16 17.04
CA LEU A 4 6.48 -2.40 15.80
C LEU A 4 7.40 -2.36 14.58
N LEU A 5 8.37 -1.44 14.55
CA LEU A 5 9.36 -1.36 13.48
C LEU A 5 10.27 -2.61 13.46
N TYR A 6 10.62 -3.11 14.64
CA TYR A 6 11.33 -4.38 14.82
C TYR A 6 10.49 -5.53 14.24
N MET A 7 9.24 -5.67 14.68
CA MET A 7 8.32 -6.73 14.20
C MET A 7 8.10 -6.70 12.69
N ALA A 8 7.93 -5.51 12.10
CA ALA A 8 7.81 -5.36 10.65
C ALA A 8 9.07 -5.84 9.92
N SER A 9 10.25 -5.52 10.47
CA SER A 9 11.55 -5.89 9.90
C SER A 9 11.83 -7.39 10.05
N SER A 10 11.62 -7.95 11.24
CA SER A 10 11.96 -9.33 11.57
C SER A 10 10.96 -10.34 10.99
N GLY A 11 9.67 -9.99 10.97
CA GLY A 11 8.59 -10.90 10.55
C GLY A 11 8.22 -11.95 11.58
N GLY A 12 8.75 -11.88 12.81
CA GLY A 12 8.51 -12.87 13.86
C GLY A 12 7.08 -12.88 14.41
N ALA A 13 6.72 -13.98 15.10
CA ALA A 13 5.50 -14.07 15.89
C ALA A 13 5.56 -13.09 17.08
N TRP A 14 4.40 -12.64 17.57
CA TRP A 14 4.32 -11.68 18.68
C TRP A 14 5.08 -12.16 19.93
N GLN A 15 4.99 -13.44 20.26
CA GLN A 15 5.68 -14.05 21.40
C GLN A 15 7.20 -14.09 21.26
N LEU A 16 7.73 -13.92 20.03
CA LEU A 16 9.16 -13.89 19.73
C LEU A 16 9.72 -12.46 19.69
N LEU A 17 8.96 -11.48 20.18
CA LEU A 17 9.47 -10.12 20.34
C LEU A 17 10.68 -10.13 21.29
N SER A 18 11.73 -9.37 20.94
CA SER A 18 12.94 -9.28 21.79
C SER A 18 12.58 -8.85 23.21
N LYS A 19 13.27 -9.42 24.20
CA LYS A 19 13.07 -9.12 25.62
C LYS A 19 13.54 -7.71 26.01
N ASP A 20 14.39 -7.09 25.19
CA ASP A 20 14.84 -5.68 25.36
C ASP A 20 13.76 -4.66 24.96
N LEU A 21 12.64 -5.12 24.40
CA LEU A 21 11.50 -4.30 24.01
C LEU A 21 10.36 -4.49 25.02
N PRO A 22 9.37 -3.57 25.07
CA PRO A 22 8.21 -3.74 25.95
C PRO A 22 7.50 -5.08 25.73
N PRO A 23 6.82 -5.64 26.76
CA PRO A 23 6.13 -6.92 26.65
C PRO A 23 5.21 -6.99 25.43
N PHE A 24 5.22 -8.13 24.72
CA PHE A 24 4.49 -8.25 23.45
C PHE A 24 2.99 -7.94 23.59
N SER A 25 2.38 -8.28 24.74
CA SER A 25 0.97 -7.98 25.04
C SER A 25 0.70 -6.48 25.05
N THR A 26 1.62 -5.68 25.60
CA THR A 26 1.55 -4.21 25.60
C THR A 26 1.71 -3.67 24.18
N VAL A 27 2.71 -4.16 23.44
CA VAL A 27 2.94 -3.72 22.06
C VAL A 27 1.73 -4.05 21.18
N GLN A 28 1.15 -5.23 21.35
CA GLN A 28 -0.03 -5.68 20.60
C GLN A 28 -1.28 -4.85 20.95
N LYS A 29 -1.48 -4.50 22.23
CA LYS A 29 -2.55 -3.58 22.65
C LYS A 29 -2.45 -2.24 21.92
N TYR A 30 -1.26 -1.64 21.88
CA TYR A 30 -1.04 -0.39 21.15
C TYR A 30 -1.18 -0.55 19.64
N PHE A 31 -0.71 -1.66 19.06
CA PHE A 31 -0.89 -1.94 17.64
C PHE A 31 -2.37 -1.92 17.24
N TYR A 32 -3.22 -2.63 17.96
CA TYR A 32 -4.65 -2.67 17.65
C TYR A 32 -5.32 -1.32 17.89
N ARG A 33 -5.00 -0.63 18.99
CA ARG A 33 -5.50 0.73 19.23
C ARG A 33 -5.16 1.67 18.08
N TRP A 34 -3.89 1.72 17.69
CA TRP A 34 -3.40 2.63 16.62
C TRP A 34 -3.86 2.25 15.22
N ARG A 35 -4.20 0.98 15.01
CA ARG A 35 -4.88 0.50 13.80
C ARG A 35 -6.31 1.03 13.75
N ASP A 36 -7.04 0.87 14.86
CA ASP A 36 -8.48 1.12 14.92
C ASP A 36 -8.80 2.63 15.00
N ASP A 37 -8.00 3.42 15.71
CA ASP A 37 -8.13 4.88 15.76
C ASP A 37 -7.54 5.58 14.51
N GLY A 38 -6.84 4.85 13.65
CA GLY A 38 -6.24 5.37 12.42
C GLY A 38 -4.96 6.19 12.62
N LEU A 39 -4.34 6.17 13.81
CA LEU A 39 -3.12 6.92 14.11
C LEU A 39 -1.97 6.57 13.15
N LEU A 40 -1.75 5.29 12.87
CA LEU A 40 -0.69 4.86 11.93
C LEU A 40 -0.86 5.49 10.55
N ARG A 41 -2.11 5.56 10.11
CA ARG A 41 -2.46 6.16 8.84
C ARG A 41 -2.25 7.68 8.86
N THR A 42 -2.55 8.37 9.96
CA THR A 42 -2.27 9.80 10.13
C THR A 42 -0.77 10.09 10.08
N ILE A 43 0.03 9.39 10.90
CA ILE A 43 1.50 9.52 10.89
C ILE A 43 2.06 9.29 9.48
N ASN A 44 1.54 8.29 8.76
CA ASN A 44 1.97 8.01 7.41
C ASN A 44 1.75 9.22 6.46
N ASN A 45 0.61 9.91 6.55
CA ASN A 45 0.34 11.05 5.66
C ASN A 45 1.27 12.22 5.97
N GLU A 46 1.46 12.55 7.25
CA GLU A 46 2.38 13.61 7.67
C GLU A 46 3.79 13.37 7.14
N LEU A 47 4.28 12.13 7.26
CA LEU A 47 5.58 11.76 6.73
C LEU A 47 5.64 11.80 5.20
N VAL A 48 4.54 11.50 4.51
CA VAL A 48 4.47 11.62 3.04
C VAL A 48 4.54 13.09 2.65
N MET A 49 3.78 13.98 3.30
CA MET A 49 3.81 15.42 3.03
C MET A 49 5.22 15.98 3.26
N ALA A 50 5.81 15.72 4.41
CA ALA A 50 7.17 16.15 4.73
C ALA A 50 8.21 15.62 3.72
N ALA A 51 8.07 14.36 3.29
CA ALA A 51 8.98 13.79 2.29
C ALA A 51 8.82 14.43 0.90
N ARG A 52 7.63 14.95 0.58
CA ARG A 52 7.38 15.66 -0.67
C ARG A 52 7.97 17.05 -0.66
N GLU A 53 7.73 17.80 0.41
CA GLU A 53 8.28 19.15 0.59
C GLU A 53 9.81 19.14 0.55
N ARG A 54 10.42 18.15 1.21
CA ARG A 54 11.87 17.97 1.19
C ARG A 54 12.45 17.73 -0.21
N GLU A 55 11.68 17.12 -1.10
CA GLU A 55 12.06 16.87 -2.50
C GLU A 55 11.64 18.03 -3.43
N GLY A 56 11.31 19.19 -2.87
CA GLY A 56 10.93 20.40 -3.62
C GLY A 56 9.56 20.30 -4.29
N ARG A 57 8.64 19.51 -3.72
CA ARG A 57 7.29 19.34 -4.28
C ARG A 57 6.22 19.80 -3.31
N GLU A 58 5.07 20.15 -3.87
CA GLU A 58 3.85 20.41 -3.10
C GLU A 58 3.54 19.24 -2.16
N ALA A 59 3.30 19.52 -0.87
CA ALA A 59 2.93 18.54 0.15
C ALA A 59 1.76 17.64 -0.32
N SER A 60 0.85 18.25 -1.06
CA SER A 60 -0.37 17.63 -1.57
C SER A 60 -0.15 16.95 -2.93
N PRO A 61 -0.44 15.64 -3.07
CA PRO A 61 -0.34 14.95 -4.34
C PRO A 61 -1.54 15.23 -5.25
N THR A 62 -1.28 15.44 -6.54
CA THR A 62 -2.32 15.60 -7.58
C THR A 62 -2.45 14.37 -8.49
N ALA A 63 -1.45 13.50 -8.45
CA ALA A 63 -1.39 12.27 -9.24
C ALA A 63 -0.93 11.06 -8.41
N GLY A 64 -1.37 9.87 -8.80
CA GLY A 64 -0.93 8.60 -8.20
C GLY A 64 -0.90 7.46 -9.21
N VAL A 65 -0.15 6.41 -8.90
CA VAL A 65 -0.04 5.17 -9.66
C VAL A 65 -0.69 4.07 -8.84
N ILE A 66 -1.79 3.50 -9.35
CA ILE A 66 -2.49 2.39 -8.69
C ILE A 66 -2.00 1.06 -9.25
N ASP A 67 -1.69 0.12 -8.36
CA ASP A 67 -1.44 -1.27 -8.71
C ASP A 67 -1.83 -2.18 -7.56
N SER A 68 -1.90 -3.49 -7.83
CA SER A 68 -2.18 -4.49 -6.83
C SER A 68 -1.06 -5.52 -6.71
N GLN A 69 -0.95 -6.10 -5.52
CA GLN A 69 -0.08 -7.22 -5.28
C GLN A 69 -0.84 -8.34 -4.56
N SER A 70 -0.85 -9.52 -5.16
CA SER A 70 -1.33 -10.74 -4.49
C SER A 70 -0.25 -11.26 -3.54
N LEU A 71 -0.60 -11.41 -2.25
CA LEU A 71 0.26 -12.02 -1.23
C LEU A 71 -0.30 -13.39 -0.83
N LYS A 72 0.58 -14.40 -0.74
CA LYS A 72 0.21 -15.71 -0.20
C LYS A 72 -0.25 -15.56 1.25
N THR A 73 -1.42 -16.11 1.58
CA THR A 73 -1.95 -16.14 2.95
C THR A 73 -1.46 -17.38 3.69
N THR A 74 -1.29 -17.28 5.01
CA THR A 74 -1.03 -18.45 5.87
C THR A 74 -2.31 -19.07 6.44
N GLU A 75 -2.16 -20.10 7.28
CA GLU A 75 -3.27 -20.85 7.88
C GLU A 75 -4.27 -19.99 8.67
N SER A 76 -3.81 -18.86 9.24
CA SER A 76 -4.60 -17.98 10.12
C SER A 76 -5.70 -17.17 9.41
N GLY A 77 -6.03 -17.51 8.16
CA GLY A 77 -7.43 -17.72 7.77
C GLY A 77 -8.38 -16.52 7.89
N GLY A 78 -7.94 -15.34 7.47
CA GLY A 78 -8.82 -14.21 7.22
C GLY A 78 -9.63 -14.34 5.92
N ILE A 79 -10.29 -13.24 5.52
CA ILE A 79 -10.85 -13.08 4.16
C ILE A 79 -9.73 -13.40 3.15
N ARG A 80 -9.99 -14.32 2.21
CA ARG A 80 -9.01 -14.81 1.23
C ARG A 80 -9.70 -15.09 -0.10
N GLY A 81 -9.04 -14.73 -1.19
CA GLY A 81 -9.45 -15.06 -2.56
C GLY A 81 -8.57 -16.15 -3.15
N PHE A 82 -9.04 -16.74 -4.25
CA PHE A 82 -8.21 -17.57 -5.12
C PHE A 82 -7.75 -16.73 -6.31
N ASP A 83 -6.44 -16.57 -6.47
CA ASP A 83 -5.86 -15.92 -7.65
C ASP A 83 -5.71 -16.97 -8.74
N ALA A 84 -6.61 -16.98 -9.73
CA ALA A 84 -6.63 -17.95 -10.81
C ALA A 84 -5.39 -17.87 -11.71
N GLY A 85 -4.82 -16.67 -11.89
CA GLY A 85 -3.60 -16.48 -12.67
C GLY A 85 -2.38 -17.05 -11.99
N LYS A 86 -2.31 -16.95 -10.65
CA LYS A 86 -1.19 -17.47 -9.84
C LYS A 86 -1.46 -18.83 -9.19
N LYS A 87 -2.65 -19.39 -9.39
CA LYS A 87 -3.17 -20.65 -8.81
C LYS A 87 -2.90 -20.81 -7.31
N LEU A 88 -3.09 -19.73 -6.54
CA LEU A 88 -2.78 -19.71 -5.11
C LEU A 88 -3.87 -19.00 -4.29
N LYS A 89 -4.03 -19.42 -3.04
CA LYS A 89 -4.84 -18.68 -2.05
C LYS A 89 -4.06 -17.44 -1.64
N SER A 90 -4.67 -16.27 -1.88
CA SER A 90 -4.04 -14.98 -1.60
C SER A 90 -5.03 -13.93 -1.14
N ARG A 91 -4.47 -12.92 -0.48
CA ARG A 91 -5.07 -11.62 -0.32
C ARG A 91 -4.49 -10.68 -1.37
N LYS A 92 -5.32 -9.93 -2.08
CA LYS A 92 -4.83 -8.83 -2.93
C LYS A 92 -4.73 -7.59 -2.06
N ARG A 93 -3.65 -6.82 -2.23
CA ARG A 93 -3.53 -5.47 -1.68
C ARG A 93 -3.41 -4.50 -2.84
N HIS A 94 -4.35 -3.58 -2.95
CA HIS A 94 -4.20 -2.39 -3.79
C HIS A 94 -3.31 -1.36 -3.09
N ILE A 95 -2.50 -0.63 -3.84
CA ILE A 95 -1.71 0.49 -3.32
C ILE A 95 -1.75 1.60 -4.36
N VAL A 96 -1.90 2.85 -3.91
CA VAL A 96 -1.68 4.03 -4.76
C VAL A 96 -0.37 4.69 -4.35
N ALA A 97 0.62 4.62 -5.22
CA ALA A 97 1.92 5.24 -4.99
C ALA A 97 1.99 6.57 -5.74
N ASP A 98 2.39 7.64 -5.08
CA ASP A 98 2.88 8.82 -5.81
C ASP A 98 4.36 8.60 -6.20
N THR A 99 4.85 9.36 -7.17
CA THR A 99 6.22 9.48 -7.67
C THR A 99 7.33 9.52 -6.60
N LEU A 100 7.08 10.07 -5.41
CA LEU A 100 8.01 10.05 -4.26
C LEU A 100 7.72 8.93 -3.24
N GLY A 101 6.57 8.26 -3.38
CA GLY A 101 5.94 7.34 -2.40
C GLY A 101 5.13 8.12 -1.37
N LEU A 102 3.96 7.71 -0.86
CA LEU A 102 3.13 6.52 -1.03
C LEU A 102 1.76 6.87 -0.38
N VAL A 103 0.67 6.98 -1.16
CA VAL A 103 -0.71 7.07 -0.62
C VAL A 103 -1.25 5.65 -0.45
N ILE A 104 -0.81 5.00 0.62
CA ILE A 104 -1.16 3.59 0.84
C ILE A 104 -2.62 3.48 1.23
N HIS A 105 -3.37 2.73 0.43
CA HIS A 105 -4.68 2.26 0.81
C HIS A 105 -4.89 0.85 0.27
N ALA A 106 -4.86 -0.13 1.17
CA ALA A 106 -5.13 -1.51 0.83
C ALA A 106 -6.64 -1.75 0.66
N ALA A 107 -7.03 -2.44 -0.41
CA ALA A 107 -8.32 -3.12 -0.49
C ALA A 107 -8.07 -4.56 -0.94
N ASP A 108 -8.94 -5.48 -0.52
CA ASP A 108 -8.86 -6.92 -0.80
C ASP A 108 -10.03 -7.35 -1.70
N VAL A 109 -9.97 -6.92 -2.96
CA VAL A 109 -10.96 -7.22 -4.01
C VAL A 109 -10.19 -7.41 -5.34
N GLN A 110 -10.81 -7.96 -6.38
CA GLN A 110 -10.19 -7.95 -7.72
C GLN A 110 -9.91 -6.51 -8.19
N ASP A 111 -8.85 -6.32 -8.99
CA ASP A 111 -8.29 -5.01 -9.38
C ASP A 111 -9.34 -3.99 -9.83
N ARG A 112 -10.19 -4.36 -10.79
CA ARG A 112 -11.28 -3.53 -11.31
C ARG A 112 -12.38 -3.19 -10.29
N ASP A 113 -12.59 -4.06 -9.31
CA ASP A 113 -13.69 -3.94 -8.34
C ASP A 113 -13.20 -3.31 -7.02
N GLY A 114 -11.90 -3.39 -6.72
CA GLY A 114 -11.26 -2.77 -5.56
C GLY A 114 -10.86 -1.31 -5.79
N ALA A 115 -10.50 -0.94 -7.02
CA ALA A 115 -10.06 0.42 -7.35
C ALA A 115 -11.04 1.54 -6.93
N PRO A 116 -12.38 1.42 -7.10
CA PRO A 116 -13.30 2.47 -6.69
C PRO A 116 -13.27 2.74 -5.18
N ALA A 117 -13.18 1.70 -4.35
CA ALA A 117 -13.14 1.84 -2.89
C ALA A 117 -11.83 2.53 -2.43
N VAL A 118 -10.71 2.11 -3.01
CA VAL A 118 -9.37 2.69 -2.77
C VAL A 118 -9.38 4.17 -3.14
N LEU A 119 -9.82 4.50 -4.36
CA LEU A 119 -9.84 5.88 -4.86
C LEU A 119 -10.85 6.76 -4.12
N LYS A 120 -12.00 6.22 -3.69
CA LYS A 120 -12.97 6.94 -2.85
C LYS A 120 -12.36 7.34 -1.51
N SER A 121 -11.63 6.43 -0.88
CA SER A 121 -10.97 6.71 0.39
C SER A 121 -9.84 7.71 0.23
N ILE A 122 -9.10 7.63 -0.87
CA ILE A 122 -8.07 8.61 -1.22
C ILE A 122 -8.68 10.00 -1.37
N LEU A 123 -9.80 10.17 -2.06
CA LEU A 123 -10.43 11.50 -2.21
C LEU A 123 -10.88 12.12 -0.88
N LYS A 124 -11.22 11.31 0.13
CA LYS A 124 -11.55 11.85 1.46
C LYS A 124 -10.38 12.60 2.10
N ARG A 125 -9.15 12.23 1.74
CA ARG A 125 -7.94 12.81 2.31
C ARG A 125 -7.16 13.68 1.33
N TRP A 126 -7.16 13.32 0.06
CA TRP A 126 -6.47 13.97 -1.03
C TRP A 126 -7.48 14.34 -2.12
N PRO A 127 -8.36 15.34 -1.89
CA PRO A 127 -9.38 15.73 -2.85
C PRO A 127 -8.82 16.19 -4.20
N TRP A 128 -7.53 16.54 -4.23
CA TRP A 128 -6.82 17.03 -5.42
C TRP A 128 -6.16 15.93 -6.25
N LEU A 129 -6.09 14.69 -5.73
CA LEU A 129 -5.56 13.55 -6.49
C LEU A 129 -6.59 13.14 -7.53
N ARG A 130 -6.44 13.67 -8.75
CA ARG A 130 -7.38 13.50 -9.86
C ARG A 130 -6.80 12.67 -10.98
N HIS A 131 -5.48 12.60 -11.12
CA HIS A 131 -4.83 11.82 -12.17
C HIS A 131 -4.32 10.50 -11.62
N VAL A 132 -4.78 9.38 -12.19
CA VAL A 132 -4.41 8.04 -11.74
C VAL A 132 -3.84 7.26 -12.92
N PHE A 133 -2.58 6.84 -12.79
CA PHE A 133 -1.95 5.90 -13.72
C PHE A 133 -2.25 4.48 -13.26
N ALA A 134 -2.62 3.60 -14.19
CA ALA A 134 -2.88 2.20 -13.89
C ALA A 134 -2.44 1.30 -15.05
N ASP A 135 -2.29 0.01 -14.82
CA ASP A 135 -1.99 -0.93 -15.89
C ASP A 135 -3.24 -1.43 -16.64
N GLY A 136 -3.04 -2.26 -17.66
CA GLY A 136 -4.13 -2.82 -18.47
C GLY A 136 -5.21 -3.57 -17.67
N GLY A 137 -4.89 -4.09 -16.48
CA GLY A 137 -5.85 -4.78 -15.60
C GLY A 137 -6.93 -3.85 -15.02
N TYR A 138 -6.67 -2.54 -15.02
CA TYR A 138 -7.64 -1.50 -14.63
C TYR A 138 -8.38 -0.91 -15.84
N GLY A 139 -8.25 -1.50 -17.03
CA GLY A 139 -8.99 -1.08 -18.22
C GLY A 139 -10.47 -1.48 -18.18
N GLY A 140 -11.30 -0.76 -18.95
CA GLY A 140 -12.66 -1.19 -19.31
C GLY A 140 -13.80 -0.29 -18.82
N PRO A 141 -14.99 -0.40 -19.45
CA PRO A 141 -16.12 0.49 -19.21
C PRO A 141 -16.69 0.36 -17.78
N LYS A 142 -16.62 -0.83 -17.18
CA LYS A 142 -17.11 -1.09 -15.81
C LYS A 142 -16.39 -0.21 -14.78
N LEU A 143 -15.05 -0.17 -14.80
CA LEU A 143 -14.28 0.66 -13.87
C LEU A 143 -14.54 2.14 -14.14
N LYS A 144 -14.55 2.56 -15.41
CA LYS A 144 -14.84 3.95 -15.79
C LYS A 144 -16.19 4.43 -15.22
N GLY A 145 -17.25 3.63 -15.38
CA GLY A 145 -18.57 3.92 -14.82
C GLY A 145 -18.61 3.92 -13.29
N ALA A 146 -17.87 3.02 -12.64
CA ALA A 146 -17.76 3.02 -11.18
C ALA A 146 -17.02 4.27 -10.66
N LEU A 147 -15.94 4.69 -11.33
CA LEU A 147 -15.19 5.88 -10.94
C LEU A 147 -16.00 7.17 -11.12
N GLN A 148 -16.84 7.26 -12.15
CA GLN A 148 -17.77 8.39 -12.33
C GLN A 148 -18.67 8.62 -11.11
N LYS A 149 -19.05 7.56 -10.39
CA LYS A 149 -19.84 7.65 -9.14
C LYS A 149 -19.00 8.03 -7.91
N VAL A 150 -17.68 7.87 -7.99
CA VAL A 150 -16.75 8.19 -6.89
C VAL A 150 -16.25 9.63 -7.00
N GLY A 151 -15.92 10.08 -8.20
CA GLY A 151 -15.45 11.44 -8.45
C GLY A 151 -14.88 11.60 -9.86
N LYS A 152 -14.56 12.84 -10.24
CA LYS A 152 -13.88 13.11 -11.50
C LYS A 152 -12.43 12.63 -11.36
N PHE A 153 -12.07 11.60 -12.12
CA PHE A 153 -10.70 11.10 -12.25
C PHE A 153 -10.32 11.04 -13.72
N THR A 154 -9.06 11.37 -14.00
CA THR A 154 -8.38 11.02 -15.23
C THR A 154 -7.65 9.71 -14.99
N LEU A 155 -8.19 8.62 -15.53
CA LEU A 155 -7.55 7.30 -15.46
C LEU A 155 -6.74 7.08 -16.74
N GLU A 156 -5.42 7.05 -16.60
CA GLU A 156 -4.49 6.81 -17.70
C GLU A 156 -3.98 5.36 -17.62
N ILE A 157 -4.36 4.55 -18.61
CA ILE A 157 -3.96 3.15 -18.69
C ILE A 157 -2.64 3.05 -19.44
N ILE A 158 -1.57 2.72 -18.73
CA ILE A 158 -0.25 2.50 -19.29
C ILE A 158 -0.15 1.05 -19.77
N LYS A 159 -0.25 0.84 -21.07
CA LYS A 159 -0.06 -0.46 -21.72
C LYS A 159 1.40 -0.64 -22.13
N ARG A 160 1.87 -1.89 -22.21
CA ARG A 160 3.09 -2.22 -22.94
C ARG A 160 2.81 -2.06 -24.44
N SER A 161 3.79 -1.60 -25.20
CA SER A 161 3.67 -1.66 -26.65
C SER A 161 3.74 -3.12 -27.10
N ASP A 162 2.73 -3.60 -27.84
CA ASP A 162 2.71 -4.97 -28.36
C ASP A 162 3.85 -5.24 -29.38
N SER A 163 4.49 -4.18 -29.88
CA SER A 163 5.64 -4.23 -30.81
C SER A 163 7.01 -4.19 -30.14
N ALA A 164 7.09 -3.99 -28.81
CA ALA A 164 8.36 -3.92 -28.11
C ALA A 164 8.96 -5.32 -27.90
N LYS A 165 10.10 -5.60 -28.56
CA LYS A 165 10.92 -6.79 -28.27
C LYS A 165 11.86 -6.48 -27.10
N GLY A 166 11.53 -6.97 -25.90
CA GLY A 166 12.40 -6.89 -24.72
C GLY A 166 11.76 -6.13 -23.54
N PHE A 167 12.58 -5.75 -22.56
CA PHE A 167 12.14 -4.97 -21.40
C PHE A 167 11.96 -3.49 -21.77
N GLU A 168 10.71 -3.04 -21.84
CA GLU A 168 10.36 -1.63 -22.05
C GLU A 168 10.08 -0.95 -20.69
N ILE A 169 10.81 0.14 -20.41
CA ILE A 169 10.53 0.97 -19.23
C ILE A 169 9.27 1.79 -19.50
N LEU A 170 8.17 1.40 -18.86
CA LEU A 170 6.94 2.19 -18.89
C LEU A 170 7.05 3.37 -17.92
N PRO A 171 6.97 4.63 -18.41
CA PRO A 171 7.04 5.81 -17.55
C PRO A 171 6.04 5.71 -16.39
N ARG A 172 6.47 6.06 -15.18
CA ARG A 172 5.65 6.10 -13.94
C ARG A 172 5.18 4.74 -13.38
N ARG A 173 5.13 3.64 -14.16
CA ARG A 173 4.78 2.29 -13.64
C ARG A 173 5.79 1.77 -12.60
N TRP A 174 7.07 2.05 -12.81
CA TRP A 174 8.14 1.63 -11.90
C TRP A 174 7.99 2.18 -10.46
N VAL A 175 7.21 3.25 -10.26
CA VAL A 175 7.02 3.89 -8.94
C VAL A 175 6.31 2.95 -7.96
N VAL A 176 5.25 2.27 -8.41
CA VAL A 176 4.48 1.34 -7.57
C VAL A 176 5.18 0.00 -7.42
N GLU A 177 5.91 -0.46 -8.45
CA GLU A 177 6.75 -1.66 -8.36
C GLU A 177 7.89 -1.46 -7.35
N ARG A 178 8.56 -0.31 -7.40
CA ARG A 178 9.57 0.11 -6.42
C ARG A 178 9.00 0.21 -5.01
N THR A 179 7.76 0.69 -4.88
CA THR A 179 7.02 0.67 -3.61
C THR A 179 6.90 -0.75 -3.07
N PHE A 180 6.44 -1.70 -3.88
CA PHE A 180 6.32 -3.09 -3.45
C PHE A 180 7.68 -3.69 -3.05
N ALA A 181 8.74 -3.36 -3.80
CA ALA A 181 10.09 -3.77 -3.46
C ALA A 181 10.56 -3.21 -2.10
N TRP A 182 10.24 -1.95 -1.78
CA TRP A 182 10.53 -1.38 -0.46
C TRP A 182 9.73 -2.02 0.66
N LEU A 183 8.44 -2.31 0.44
CA LEU A 183 7.62 -3.05 1.39
C LEU A 183 8.18 -4.45 1.64
N GLY A 184 8.75 -5.08 0.60
CA GLY A 184 9.44 -6.38 0.70
C GLY A 184 10.66 -6.38 1.62
N ARG A 185 11.23 -5.22 1.97
CA ARG A 185 12.29 -5.11 2.99
C ARG A 185 11.78 -5.31 4.43
N CYS A 186 10.47 -5.36 4.63
CA CYS A 186 9.84 -5.73 5.88
C CYS A 186 9.37 -7.19 5.76
N ARG A 187 10.10 -8.12 6.38
CA ARG A 187 9.84 -9.57 6.25
C ARG A 187 8.42 -9.95 6.63
N ARG A 188 7.79 -9.20 7.56
CA ARG A 188 6.40 -9.41 7.94
C ARG A 188 5.41 -9.28 6.78
N LEU A 189 5.75 -8.48 5.77
CA LEU A 189 4.92 -8.25 4.58
C LEU A 189 5.22 -9.23 3.43
N ALA A 190 6.14 -10.19 3.61
CA ALA A 190 6.48 -11.16 2.58
C ALA A 190 5.34 -12.16 2.30
N LYS A 191 4.51 -12.42 3.33
CA LYS A 191 3.26 -13.17 3.26
C LYS A 191 2.22 -12.41 4.07
N ASP A 192 0.94 -12.71 3.84
CA ASP A 192 -0.11 -12.20 4.70
C ASP A 192 -0.35 -13.17 5.85
N PHE A 193 0.12 -12.76 7.04
CA PHE A 193 -0.08 -13.46 8.31
C PHE A 193 -1.32 -12.95 9.06
N GLU A 194 -1.99 -11.92 8.57
CA GLU A 194 -3.00 -11.18 9.32
C GLU A 194 -4.41 -11.66 9.02
N ARG A 195 -5.15 -11.96 10.09
CA ARG A 195 -6.55 -12.37 9.98
C ARG A 195 -7.45 -11.26 9.42
N THR A 196 -7.23 -10.01 9.81
CA THR A 196 -8.07 -8.88 9.38
C THR A 196 -7.36 -8.01 8.35
N ILE A 197 -8.14 -7.44 7.43
CA ILE A 197 -7.65 -6.48 6.43
C ILE A 197 -7.05 -5.25 7.12
N ALA A 198 -7.69 -4.77 8.19
CA ALA A 198 -7.20 -3.63 8.95
C ALA A 198 -5.79 -3.89 9.54
N SER A 199 -5.52 -5.10 10.04
CA SER A 199 -4.18 -5.45 10.55
C SER A 199 -3.16 -5.52 9.42
N ALA A 200 -3.53 -6.11 8.27
CA ALA A 200 -2.67 -6.14 7.10
C ALA A 200 -2.32 -4.72 6.64
N GLU A 201 -3.30 -3.83 6.56
CA GLU A 201 -3.13 -2.42 6.20
C GLU A 201 -2.22 -1.68 7.19
N ALA A 202 -2.43 -1.86 8.50
CA ALA A 202 -1.59 -1.27 9.55
C ALA A 202 -0.10 -1.64 9.39
N TRP A 203 0.20 -2.88 9.01
CA TRP A 203 1.60 -3.27 8.74
C TRP A 203 2.18 -2.60 7.50
N VAL A 204 1.36 -2.32 6.49
CA VAL A 204 1.82 -1.55 5.33
C VAL A 204 2.13 -0.10 5.75
N PHE A 205 1.29 0.54 6.58
CA PHE A 205 1.61 1.85 7.15
C PHE A 205 2.90 1.83 7.97
N ILE A 206 3.07 0.86 8.87
CA ILE A 206 4.30 0.74 9.68
C ILE A 206 5.54 0.58 8.79
N ALA A 207 5.47 -0.25 7.75
CA ALA A 207 6.57 -0.43 6.80
C ALA A 207 6.92 0.86 6.05
N ASN A 208 5.91 1.66 5.70
CA ASN A 208 6.14 2.92 5.01
C ASN A 208 6.63 4.04 5.96
N ILE A 209 6.09 4.13 7.18
CA ILE A 209 6.62 4.99 8.24
C ILE A 209 8.11 4.70 8.46
N ARG A 210 8.49 3.43 8.53
CA ARG A 210 9.89 2.99 8.65
C ARG A 210 10.77 3.47 7.49
N LEU A 211 10.22 3.55 6.27
CA LEU A 211 10.93 4.00 5.09
C LEU A 211 11.09 5.53 5.10
N LEU A 212 9.98 6.25 5.31
CA LEU A 212 9.93 7.71 5.24
C LEU A 212 10.74 8.36 6.37
N THR A 213 10.64 7.84 7.60
CA THR A 213 11.46 8.33 8.72
C THR A 213 12.96 8.25 8.40
N ARG A 214 13.42 7.16 7.77
CA ARG A 214 14.83 7.05 7.34
C ARG A 214 15.20 7.99 6.20
N ARG A 215 14.29 8.30 5.29
CA ARG A 215 14.56 9.29 4.23
C ARG A 215 14.69 10.67 4.82
N LEU A 216 13.70 11.05 5.64
CA LEU A 216 13.63 12.35 6.28
C LEU A 216 14.76 12.60 7.29
N ALA A 217 15.33 11.54 7.88
CA ALA A 217 16.45 11.66 8.81
C ALA A 217 17.84 11.64 8.15
N ARG A 218 17.96 11.27 6.87
CA ARG A 218 19.24 11.41 6.16
C ARG A 218 19.51 12.89 5.89
N PRO A 219 20.74 13.39 5.88
CA PRO A 219 21.05 14.76 5.41
C PRO A 219 20.68 14.94 3.93
#